data_AF-A0A453HAB7-F1
#
_entry.id   AF-A0A453HAB7-F1
#
_cell.length_a   1.000
_cell.length_b   1.000
_cell.length_c   1.000
_cell.angle_alpha   90.00
_cell.angle_beta   90.00
_cell.angle_gamma   90.00
#
_symmetry.space_group_name_H-M   'P 1'
#
loop_
_entity.id
_entity.type
_entity.pdbx_description
1 polymer ?
#
loop_
_entity_poly.entity_id
_entity_poly.type
_entity_poly.pdbx_seq_one_letter_code
_entity_poly.pdbx_strand_id
1 'polypeptide(L)'
;QLRVDQAILTGESCSVAKELDSTSAMNAVYQDKTNILFSGTVVVAGRARAVVIGVGSNTAMGSIRDAMLRTEDEATPLKKKLDEFGTFLAKVIAGICILVWVVNIGHFRDPSHGGFLRGAIHYFKVAVALAVAAIPEGLPAVVTT
;
A
#
# COMPACT_ATOMS: atom_id res chain seq x y z
N GLN A 1 -8.21 46.03 3.10
CA GLN A 1 -7.78 44.96 2.15
C GLN A 1 -7.76 43.64 2.90
N LEU A 2 -8.23 42.56 2.29
CA LEU A 2 -8.23 41.22 2.90
C LEU A 2 -6.90 40.53 2.57
N ARG A 3 -6.22 39.99 3.58
CA ARG A 3 -5.01 39.18 3.40
C ARG A 3 -5.20 37.80 3.99
N VAL A 4 -4.78 36.78 3.25
CA VAL A 4 -4.98 35.37 3.61
C VAL A 4 -3.66 34.61 3.47
N ASP A 5 -3.38 33.77 4.45
CA ASP A 5 -2.29 32.81 4.42
C ASP A 5 -2.75 31.53 3.71
N GLN A 6 -2.10 31.24 2.58
CA GLN A 6 -2.40 30.10 1.72
C GLN A 6 -1.26 29.06 1.72
N ALA A 7 -0.32 29.13 2.68
CA ALA A 7 0.86 28.27 2.73
C ALA A 7 0.51 26.77 2.67
N ILE A 8 -0.62 26.37 3.24
CA ILE A 8 -1.07 24.97 3.22
C ILE A 8 -1.42 24.44 1.81
N LEU A 9 -1.75 25.32 0.86
CA LEU A 9 -2.12 24.94 -0.51
C LEU A 9 -1.04 25.32 -1.53
N THR A 10 -0.30 26.40 -1.29
CA THR A 10 0.70 26.92 -2.25
C THR A 10 2.13 26.64 -1.83
N GLY A 11 2.37 26.30 -0.57
CA GLY A 11 3.71 26.15 0.00
C GLY A 11 4.43 27.48 0.28
N GLU A 12 3.79 28.62 -0.03
CA GLU A 12 4.38 29.95 0.16
C GLU A 12 3.89 30.59 1.45
N SER A 13 4.81 30.94 2.34
CA SER A 13 4.51 31.58 3.63
C SER A 13 4.06 33.04 3.54
N CYS A 14 4.09 33.62 2.33
CA CYS A 14 3.73 35.01 2.11
C CYS A 14 2.19 35.16 2.06
N SER A 15 1.65 36.03 2.92
CA SER A 15 0.22 36.35 2.87
C SER A 15 -0.15 37.01 1.54
N VAL A 16 -1.23 36.55 0.92
CA VAL A 16 -1.71 37.03 -0.38
C VAL A 16 -2.89 37.97 -0.18
N ALA A 17 -2.89 39.11 -0.88
CA ALA A 17 -4.03 40.02 -0.89
C ALA A 17 -5.14 39.47 -1.80
N LYS A 18 -6.38 39.51 -1.32
CA LYS A 18 -7.55 39.08 -2.08
C LYS A 18 -8.29 40.28 -2.65
N GLU A 19 -8.71 40.16 -3.91
CA GLU A 19 -9.38 41.20 -4.68
C GLU A 19 -10.74 40.70 -5.17
N LEU A 20 -11.66 41.63 -5.47
CA LEU A 20 -13.00 41.30 -5.95
C LEU A 20 -13.04 41.04 -7.46
N ASP A 21 -11.99 41.43 -8.18
CA ASP A 21 -11.95 41.33 -9.63
C ASP A 21 -11.89 39.87 -10.08
N SER A 22 -12.57 39.54 -11.17
CA SER A 22 -12.65 38.16 -11.62
C SER A 22 -11.33 37.69 -12.19
N THR A 23 -10.80 36.56 -11.72
CA THR A 23 -9.68 35.87 -12.36
C THR A 23 -10.10 35.45 -13.79
N SER A 24 -9.43 36.02 -14.81
CA SER A 24 -9.77 35.84 -16.23
C SER A 24 -9.42 34.43 -16.78
N ALA A 25 -8.50 33.72 -16.13
CA ALA A 25 -8.06 32.40 -16.57
C ALA A 25 -9.01 31.28 -16.10
N MET A 26 -9.62 30.58 -17.06
CA MET A 26 -10.52 29.43 -16.82
C MET A 26 -9.81 28.25 -16.10
N ASN A 27 -8.49 28.10 -16.29
CA ASN A 27 -7.62 27.12 -15.65
C ASN A 27 -6.49 27.77 -14.82
N ALA A 28 -6.80 28.85 -14.09
CA ALA A 28 -5.81 29.48 -13.21
C ALA A 28 -5.33 28.52 -12.11
N VAL A 29 -4.04 28.59 -11.78
CA VAL A 29 -3.45 27.90 -10.63
C VAL A 29 -4.06 28.44 -9.34
N TYR A 30 -4.03 27.68 -8.24
CA TYR A 30 -4.57 28.12 -6.94
C TYR A 30 -4.02 29.48 -6.48
N GLN A 31 -2.78 29.82 -6.83
CA GLN A 31 -2.15 31.10 -6.53
C GLN A 31 -2.79 32.29 -7.26
N ASP A 32 -3.20 32.11 -8.52
CA ASP A 32 -3.79 33.18 -9.35
C ASP A 32 -5.26 33.46 -9.00
N LYS A 33 -5.88 32.60 -8.19
CA LYS A 33 -7.26 32.75 -7.72
C LYS A 33 -7.33 33.73 -6.54
N THR A 34 -7.07 35.01 -6.83
CA THR A 34 -7.10 36.12 -5.85
C THR A 34 -8.52 36.48 -5.40
N ASN A 35 -9.56 36.00 -6.08
CA ASN A 35 -10.97 36.23 -5.74
C ASN A 35 -11.63 35.09 -4.94
N ILE A 36 -10.92 33.98 -4.70
CA ILE A 36 -11.45 32.80 -4.02
C ILE A 36 -10.77 32.60 -2.67
N LEU A 37 -11.55 32.19 -1.67
CA LEU A 37 -11.07 31.77 -0.36
C LEU A 37 -11.13 30.24 -0.29
N PHE A 38 -10.01 29.61 0.09
CA PHE A 38 -9.93 28.16 0.18
C PHE A 38 -10.14 27.68 1.62
N SER A 39 -10.80 26.53 1.75
CA SER A 39 -11.00 25.89 3.05
C SER A 39 -9.66 25.51 3.69
N GLY A 40 -9.49 25.84 4.98
CA GLY A 40 -8.26 25.56 5.74
C GLY A 40 -7.21 26.67 5.69
N THR A 41 -7.45 27.74 4.93
CA THR A 41 -6.58 28.94 4.91
C THR A 41 -6.96 29.92 6.02
N VAL A 42 -5.99 30.71 6.50
CA VAL A 42 -6.17 31.61 7.66
C VAL A 42 -6.21 33.06 7.19
N VAL A 43 -7.19 33.84 7.66
CA VAL A 43 -7.23 35.28 7.40
C VAL A 43 -6.23 35.97 8.33
N VAL A 44 -5.20 36.58 7.74
CA VAL A 44 -4.14 37.29 8.48
C VAL A 44 -4.57 38.71 8.81
N ALA A 45 -5.29 39.37 7.90
CA ALA A 45 -5.73 40.74 8.10
C ALA A 45 -7.01 41.06 7.32
N GLY A 46 -7.87 41.88 7.92
CA GLY A 46 -9.09 42.40 7.31
C GLY A 46 -10.33 41.56 7.60
N ARG A 47 -11.43 41.95 6.97
CA ARG A 47 -12.74 41.28 7.05
C ARG A 47 -13.36 41.28 5.67
N ALA A 48 -14.04 40.19 5.32
CA ALA A 48 -14.76 40.08 4.07
C ALA A 48 -16.07 39.31 4.26
N ARG A 49 -16.97 39.45 3.28
CA ARG A 49 -18.16 38.61 3.13
C ARG A 49 -17.98 37.84 1.83
N ALA A 50 -18.17 36.53 1.88
CA ALA A 50 -17.98 35.64 0.74
C ALA A 50 -19.18 34.69 0.60
N VAL A 51 -19.35 34.14 -0.60
CA VAL A 51 -20.34 33.09 -0.88
C VAL A 51 -19.62 31.75 -0.89
N VAL A 52 -20.23 30.75 -0.27
CA VAL A 52 -19.69 29.39 -0.25
C VAL A 52 -19.94 28.74 -1.62
N ILE A 53 -18.86 28.43 -2.34
CA ILE A 53 -18.91 27.79 -3.67
C ILE A 53 -18.71 26.27 -3.62
N GLY A 54 -18.21 25.73 -2.51
CA GLY A 54 -17.95 24.29 -2.35
C GLY A 54 -17.64 23.90 -0.90
N VAL A 55 -18.00 22.68 -0.53
CA VAL A 55 -17.81 22.10 0.81
C VAL A 55 -17.36 20.63 0.71
N GLY A 56 -16.73 20.11 1.76
CA GLY A 56 -16.28 18.71 1.81
C GLY A 56 -15.27 18.38 0.70
N SER A 57 -15.49 17.26 0.01
CA SER A 57 -14.67 16.78 -1.11
C SER A 57 -14.60 17.76 -2.30
N ASN A 58 -15.60 18.64 -2.45
CA ASN A 58 -15.63 19.64 -3.53
C ASN A 58 -14.81 20.92 -3.22
N THR A 59 -13.86 20.83 -2.29
CA THR A 59 -12.91 21.90 -1.96
C THR A 59 -11.51 21.53 -2.43
N ALA A 60 -10.62 22.51 -2.58
CA ALA A 60 -9.21 22.23 -2.91
C ALA A 60 -8.58 21.23 -1.92
N MET A 61 -8.80 21.43 -0.62
CA MET A 61 -8.33 20.51 0.42
C MET A 61 -9.01 19.13 0.36
N GLY A 62 -10.31 19.09 0.03
CA GLY A 62 -11.05 17.85 -0.21
C GLY A 62 -10.47 17.04 -1.36
N SER A 63 -10.12 17.70 -2.46
CA SER A 63 -9.49 17.05 -3.61
C SER A 63 -8.11 16.47 -3.30
N ILE A 64 -7.33 17.16 -2.46
CA ILE A 64 -6.03 16.67 -1.98
C ILE A 64 -6.23 15.46 -1.08
N ARG A 65 -7.19 15.50 -0.14
CA ARG A 65 -7.53 14.36 0.71
C ARG A 65 -7.94 13.14 -0.12
N ASP A 66 -8.81 13.33 -1.09
CA ASP A 66 -9.27 12.24 -1.95
C ASP A 66 -8.13 11.69 -2.81
N ALA A 67 -7.22 12.54 -3.30
CA ALA A 67 -6.02 12.12 -3.99
C ALA A 67 -5.09 11.30 -3.08
N MET A 68 -4.88 11.74 -1.83
CA MET A 68 -4.08 11.00 -0.85
C MET A 68 -4.67 9.63 -0.50
N LEU A 69 -5.99 9.53 -0.38
CA LEU A 69 -6.67 8.26 -0.10
C LEU A 69 -6.66 7.30 -1.30
N ARG A 70 -6.55 7.82 -2.53
CA ARG A 70 -6.45 7.02 -3.76
C ARG A 70 -5.06 6.52 -4.05
N THR A 71 -4.04 7.06 -3.39
CA THR A 71 -2.67 6.54 -3.51
C THR A 71 -2.63 5.17 -2.85
N GLU A 72 -2.62 4.12 -3.67
CA GLU A 72 -2.37 2.76 -3.18
C GLU A 72 -0.94 2.71 -2.61
N ASP A 73 -0.81 2.17 -1.40
CA ASP A 73 0.50 1.92 -0.79
C ASP A 73 1.27 0.93 -1.67
N GLU A 74 2.19 1.45 -2.48
CA GLU A 74 3.03 0.60 -3.29
C GLU A 74 4.03 -0.12 -2.38
N ALA A 75 3.98 -1.46 -2.39
CA ALA A 75 4.93 -2.27 -1.63
C ALA A 75 6.37 -1.89 -2.00
N THR A 76 7.21 -1.71 -0.98
CA THR A 76 8.62 -1.34 -1.18
C THR A 76 9.32 -2.33 -2.11
N PRO A 77 10.29 -1.90 -2.93
CA PRO A 77 10.98 -2.78 -3.87
C PRO A 77 11.63 -3.99 -3.17
N LEU A 78 12.06 -3.83 -1.91
CA LEU A 78 12.56 -4.92 -1.08
C LEU A 78 11.46 -5.93 -0.73
N LYS A 79 10.28 -5.47 -0.30
CA LYS A 79 9.14 -6.32 0.02
C LYS A 79 8.69 -7.14 -1.19
N LYS A 80 8.61 -6.52 -2.37
CA LYS A 80 8.30 -7.22 -3.63
C LYS A 80 9.28 -8.36 -3.91
N LYS A 81 10.59 -8.13 -3.72
CA LYS A 81 11.63 -9.14 -3.93
C LYS A 81 11.58 -10.28 -2.92
N LEU A 82 11.22 -9.98 -1.67
CA LEU A 82 11.03 -10.98 -0.63
C LEU A 82 9.80 -11.85 -0.88
N ASP A 83 8.68 -11.26 -1.29
CA ASP A 83 7.46 -11.98 -1.66
C ASP A 83 7.70 -12.89 -2.89
N GLU A 84 8.44 -12.38 -3.90
CA GLU A 84 8.88 -13.19 -5.05
C GLU A 84 9.74 -14.39 -4.60
N PHE A 85 10.72 -14.16 -3.72
CA PHE A 85 11.60 -15.21 -3.19
C PHE A 85 10.84 -16.25 -2.37
N GLY A 86 9.95 -15.82 -1.47
CA GLY A 86 9.10 -16.70 -0.68
C GLY A 86 8.16 -17.55 -1.54
N THR A 87 7.54 -16.93 -2.55
CA THR A 87 6.65 -17.65 -3.49
C THR A 87 7.42 -18.66 -4.34
N PHE A 88 8.64 -18.31 -4.77
CA PHE A 88 9.52 -19.23 -5.49
C PHE A 88 9.88 -20.45 -4.64
N LEU A 89 10.33 -20.23 -3.41
CA LEU A 89 10.70 -21.31 -2.49
C LEU A 89 9.51 -22.22 -2.15
N ALA A 90 8.33 -21.63 -1.91
CA ALA A 90 7.10 -22.39 -1.67
C ALA A 90 6.73 -23.30 -2.84
N LYS A 91 6.87 -22.83 -4.09
CA LYS A 91 6.64 -23.66 -5.29
C LYS A 91 7.62 -24.82 -5.40
N VAL A 92 8.91 -24.58 -5.10
CA VAL A 92 9.94 -25.64 -5.12
C VAL A 92 9.63 -26.72 -4.08
N ILE A 93 9.34 -26.32 -2.83
CA ILE A 93 9.02 -27.25 -1.74
C ILE A 93 7.76 -28.06 -2.07
N ALA A 94 6.70 -27.41 -2.57
CA ALA A 94 5.48 -28.11 -2.99
C ALA A 94 5.75 -29.14 -4.09
N GLY A 95 6.61 -28.83 -5.06
CA GLY A 95 7.04 -29.77 -6.10
C GLY A 95 7.77 -30.99 -5.54
N ILE A 96 8.69 -30.79 -4.59
CA ILE A 96 9.41 -31.88 -3.91
C ILE A 96 8.43 -32.75 -3.11
N CYS A 97 7.48 -32.16 -2.39
CA CYS A 97 6.46 -32.92 -1.65
C CYS A 97 5.63 -33.82 -2.56
N ILE A 98 5.18 -33.32 -3.72
CA ILE A 98 4.43 -34.11 -4.71
C ILE A 98 5.32 -35.22 -5.29
N LEU A 99 6.57 -34.93 -5.63
CA LEU A 99 7.51 -35.91 -6.18
C LEU A 99 7.75 -37.07 -5.20
N VAL A 100 8.02 -36.75 -3.92
CA VAL A 100 8.19 -37.76 -2.87
C VAL A 100 6.91 -38.61 -2.72
N TRP A 101 5.74 -37.99 -2.77
CA TRP A 101 4.46 -38.70 -2.69
C TRP A 101 4.25 -39.68 -3.86
N VAL A 102 4.53 -39.25 -5.09
CA VAL A 102 4.41 -40.09 -6.30
C VAL A 102 5.41 -41.24 -6.32
N VAL A 103 6.67 -41.00 -5.96
CA VAL A 103 7.70 -42.06 -5.87
C VAL A 103 7.34 -43.08 -4.79
N ASN A 104 6.75 -42.62 -3.68
CA ASN A 104 6.36 -43.51 -2.58
C ASN A 104 5.12 -44.34 -2.88
N ILE A 105 4.20 -43.84 -3.72
CA ILE A 105 2.97 -44.57 -4.10
C ILE A 105 3.25 -45.92 -4.78
N GLY A 106 4.40 -46.05 -5.46
CA GLY A 106 4.85 -47.30 -6.08
C GLY A 106 5.44 -48.32 -5.11
N HIS A 107 5.95 -47.89 -3.95
CA HIS A 107 6.57 -48.75 -2.94
C HIS A 107 5.57 -49.33 -1.92
N PHE A 108 4.29 -48.98 -2.04
CA PHE A 108 3.20 -49.52 -1.22
C PHE A 108 2.86 -50.98 -1.48
N ARG A 109 3.48 -51.59 -2.48
CA ARG A 109 3.20 -52.96 -2.93
C ARG A 109 4.21 -54.00 -2.42
N ASP A 110 5.00 -53.67 -1.39
CA ASP A 110 5.95 -54.62 -0.80
C ASP A 110 5.50 -55.08 0.62
N PRO A 111 5.36 -56.41 0.88
CA PRO A 111 4.67 -56.95 2.07
C PRO A 111 5.49 -56.92 3.37
N SER A 112 6.65 -56.28 3.41
CA SER A 112 7.61 -56.38 4.54
C SER A 112 7.32 -55.44 5.72
N HIS A 113 6.48 -54.41 5.56
CA HIS A 113 6.20 -53.42 6.61
C HIS A 113 4.70 -53.26 6.88
N GLY A 114 4.06 -54.26 7.49
CA GLY A 114 2.91 -54.08 8.41
C GLY A 114 1.78 -53.11 8.03
N GLY A 115 1.46 -52.96 6.73
CA GLY A 115 0.28 -52.25 6.22
C GLY A 115 0.56 -50.89 5.55
N PHE A 116 -0.19 -50.64 4.47
CA PHE A 116 -0.23 -49.41 3.66
C PHE A 116 -0.13 -48.15 4.53
N LEU A 117 -1.01 -48.02 5.53
CA LEU A 117 -1.12 -46.83 6.37
C LEU A 117 0.17 -46.41 7.10
N ARG A 118 0.99 -47.34 7.61
CA ARG A 118 2.18 -46.99 8.41
C ARG A 118 3.34 -46.48 7.55
N GLY A 119 3.52 -47.05 6.36
CA GLY A 119 4.50 -46.55 5.38
C GLY A 119 4.14 -45.14 4.90
N ALA A 120 2.87 -44.93 4.53
CA ALA A 120 2.33 -43.63 4.13
C ALA A 120 2.65 -42.53 5.14
N ILE A 121 2.33 -42.80 6.42
CA ILE A 121 2.46 -41.83 7.50
C ILE A 121 3.94 -41.53 7.81
N HIS A 122 4.83 -42.51 7.70
CA HIS A 122 6.26 -42.30 7.94
C HIS A 122 6.90 -41.43 6.85
N TYR A 123 6.66 -41.73 5.57
CA TYR A 123 7.19 -40.93 4.47
C TYR A 123 6.53 -39.55 4.37
N PHE A 124 5.25 -39.45 4.69
CA PHE A 124 4.57 -38.16 4.82
C PHE A 124 5.17 -37.31 5.94
N LYS A 125 5.46 -37.89 7.11
CA LYS A 125 6.17 -37.19 8.20
C LYS A 125 7.54 -36.68 7.76
N VAL A 126 8.32 -37.48 7.05
CA VAL A 126 9.64 -37.06 6.54
C VAL A 126 9.51 -35.94 5.51
N ALA A 127 8.55 -36.03 4.58
CA ALA A 127 8.29 -34.99 3.60
C ALA A 127 7.86 -33.66 4.24
N VAL A 128 6.96 -33.72 5.24
CA VAL A 128 6.53 -32.54 6.01
C VAL A 128 7.68 -31.97 6.84
N ALA A 129 8.48 -32.82 7.49
CA ALA A 129 9.63 -32.37 8.28
C ALA A 129 10.70 -31.68 7.40
N LEU A 130 10.95 -32.19 6.20
CA LEU A 130 11.88 -31.60 5.23
C LEU A 130 11.32 -30.28 4.66
N ALA A 131 10.02 -30.22 4.38
CA ALA A 131 9.35 -28.99 3.94
C ALA A 131 9.43 -27.88 5.00
N VAL A 132 9.13 -28.18 6.27
CA VAL A 132 9.24 -27.22 7.38
C VAL A 132 10.68 -26.79 7.60
N ALA A 133 11.66 -27.70 7.51
CA ALA A 133 13.08 -27.36 7.61
C ALA A 133 13.58 -26.44 6.48
N ALA A 134 12.91 -26.45 5.32
CA ALA A 134 13.26 -25.62 4.17
C ALA A 134 12.59 -24.23 4.20
N ILE A 135 11.54 -24.01 5.01
CA ILE A 135 10.92 -22.69 5.17
C ILE A 135 11.87 -21.81 5.99
N PRO A 136 12.28 -20.64 5.49
CA PRO A 136 13.14 -19.75 6.25
C PRO A 136 12.25 -18.96 7.22
N GLU A 137 11.85 -19.59 8.32
CA GLU A 137 11.00 -18.97 9.34
C GLU A 137 11.65 -17.73 9.99
N GLY A 138 12.96 -17.56 9.81
CA GLY A 138 13.70 -16.36 10.25
C GLY A 138 13.68 -15.18 9.28
N LEU A 139 13.20 -15.36 8.03
CA LEU A 139 13.25 -14.31 7.01
C LEU A 139 12.39 -13.08 7.36
N PRO A 140 11.18 -13.21 7.92
CA PRO A 140 10.41 -12.07 8.41
C PRO A 140 11.08 -11.37 9.60
N ALA A 141 11.72 -12.13 10.49
CA ALA A 141 12.33 -11.62 11.72
C ALA A 141 13.58 -10.77 11.45
N VAL A 142 14.42 -11.17 10.47
CA VAL A 142 15.62 -10.43 10.07
C VAL A 142 15.28 -9.15 9.31
N VAL A 143 14.16 -9.10 8.59
CA VAL A 143 13.76 -7.92 7.80
C VAL A 143 13.22 -6.80 8.70
N THR A 144 12.72 -7.13 9.88
CA THR A 144 12.24 -6.14 10.87
C THR A 144 13.33 -5.56 11.78
N THR A 145 14.52 -6.17 11.84
CA THR A 145 15.66 -5.71 12.66
C THR A 145 16.70 -4.97 11.82
#